data_AF-A0A2G9YT41-F1
#
_entry.id   AF-A0A2G9YT41-F1
#
_cell.length_a   1.000
_cell.length_b   1.000
_cell.length_c   1.000
_cell.angle_alpha   90.00
_cell.angle_beta   90.00
_cell.angle_gamma   90.00
#
_symmetry.space_group_name_H-M   'P 1'
#
loop_
_entity.id
_entity.type
_entity.pdbx_description
1 polymer ?
#
loop_
_entity_poly.entity_id
_entity_poly.type
_entity_poly.pdbx_seq_one_letter_code
_entity_poly.pdbx_strand_id
1 'polypeptide(L)' 'MCFKNLEKKSYTGVALAIIIVGVAIAVYGLVAWLYNSSTQCACFYFPASKVMGGITILALGYILLELELLRKK' A
#
# COMPACT_ATOMS: atom_id res chain seq x y z
N MET A 1 23.02 0.73 -34.88
CA MET A 1 22.81 1.48 -33.61
C MET A 1 21.53 0.94 -32.98
N CYS A 2 21.58 -0.02 -32.07
CA CYS A 2 21.83 0.12 -30.62
C CYS A 2 20.70 0.85 -29.86
N PHE A 3 19.55 0.18 -29.73
CA PHE A 3 18.61 0.36 -28.61
C PHE A 3 18.24 -1.04 -28.08
N LYS A 4 19.26 -1.79 -27.65
CA LYS A 4 19.11 -2.93 -26.73
C LYS A 4 19.63 -2.43 -25.38
N ASN A 5 18.88 -2.68 -24.30
CA ASN A 5 19.32 -2.61 -22.90
C ASN A 5 19.01 -1.35 -22.05
N LEU A 6 17.83 -0.75 -22.20
CA LEU A 6 17.20 0.00 -21.10
C LEU A 6 15.72 -0.42 -21.08
N GLU A 7 15.05 -0.41 -19.92
CA GLU A 7 13.62 -0.72 -19.74
C GLU A 7 13.20 -2.16 -19.38
N LYS A 8 14.02 -2.90 -18.62
CA LYS A 8 13.45 -3.80 -17.59
C LYS A 8 13.47 -3.09 -16.24
N LYS A 9 12.86 -1.89 -16.17
CA LYS A 9 12.63 -1.23 -14.88
C LYS A 9 11.59 -2.10 -14.16
N SER A 10 11.98 -2.70 -13.04
CA SER A 10 11.15 -3.69 -12.32
C SER A 10 9.92 -3.01 -11.74
N TYR A 11 8.83 -2.95 -12.51
CA TYR A 11 7.52 -2.50 -12.05
C TYR A 11 7.04 -3.35 -10.86
N THR A 12 7.53 -4.59 -10.78
CA THR A 12 7.26 -5.52 -9.67
C THR A 12 7.79 -4.96 -8.34
N GLY A 13 8.96 -4.30 -8.37
CA GLY A 13 9.52 -3.64 -7.20
C GLY A 13 8.70 -2.43 -6.75
N VAL A 14 8.11 -1.70 -7.69
CA VAL A 14 7.22 -0.55 -7.39
C VAL A 14 5.90 -1.03 -6.79
N ALA A 15 5.28 -2.06 -7.36
CA ALA A 15 4.06 -2.66 -6.82
C ALA A 15 4.28 -3.18 -5.40
N LEU A 16 5.41 -3.85 -5.14
CA LEU A 16 5.75 -4.36 -3.82
C LEU A 16 6.01 -3.23 -2.80
N ALA A 17 6.67 -2.14 -3.22
CA ALA A 17 6.85 -0.96 -2.38
C ALA A 17 5.51 -0.29 -2.00
N ILE A 18 4.57 -0.20 -2.95
CA ILE A 18 3.22 0.35 -2.71
C ILE A 18 2.45 -0.53 -1.72
N ILE A 19 2.55 -1.86 -1.85
CA ILE A 19 1.94 -2.81 -0.89
C ILE A 19 2.51 -2.58 0.51
N ILE A 20 3.84 -2.47 0.66
CA ILE A 20 4.48 -2.24 1.96
C ILE A 20 3.99 -0.93 2.60
N VAL A 21 3.90 0.15 1.80
CA VAL A 21 3.38 1.44 2.28
C VAL A 21 1.91 1.33 2.70
N GLY A 22 1.08 0.63 1.92
CA GLY A 22 -0.32 0.38 2.25
C GLY A 22 -0.48 -0.39 3.57
N VAL A 23 0.32 -1.43 3.80
CA VAL A 23 0.35 -2.18 5.08
C VAL A 23 0.74 -1.26 6.23
N ALA A 24 1.78 -0.46 6.08
CA ALA A 24 2.23 0.45 7.14
C ALA A 24 1.13 1.45 7.54
N ILE A 25 0.42 2.03 6.56
CA ILE A 25 -0.69 2.96 6.80
C ILE A 25 -1.88 2.25 7.46
N ALA A 26 -2.23 1.04 7.01
CA ALA A 26 -3.32 0.27 7.58
C ALA A 26 -3.05 -0.13 9.04
N VAL A 27 -1.84 -0.62 9.34
CA VAL A 27 -1.41 -0.98 10.70
C VAL A 27 -1.40 0.25 11.60
N TYR A 28 -0.85 1.37 11.11
CA TYR A 28 -0.86 2.64 11.86
C TYR A 28 -2.30 3.10 12.18
N GLY A 29 -3.21 3.01 11.21
CA GLY A 29 -4.63 3.33 11.41
C GLY A 29 -5.29 2.42 12.45
N LEU A 30 -4.99 1.12 12.42
CA LEU A 30 -5.51 0.13 13.38
C LEU A 30 -5.01 0.39 14.80
N VAL A 31 -3.72 0.69 14.96
CA VAL A 31 -3.14 1.05 16.26
C VAL A 31 -3.75 2.35 16.79
N ALA A 32 -3.89 3.36 15.93
CA ALA A 32 -4.55 4.62 16.30
C ALA A 32 -6.02 4.42 16.69
N TRP A 33 -6.73 3.49 16.03
CA TRP A 33 -8.09 3.14 16.39
C TRP A 33 -8.16 2.46 17.76
N LEU A 34 -7.34 1.43 17.98
CA LEU A 34 -7.26 0.71 19.26
C LEU A 34 -6.88 1.65 20.43
N TYR A 35 -6.01 2.61 20.17
CA TYR A 35 -5.61 3.59 21.18
C TYR A 35 -6.76 4.54 21.53
N ASN A 36 -7.47 5.07 20.52
CA ASN A 36 -8.65 5.90 20.74
C ASN A 36 -9.82 5.13 21.39
N SER A 37 -9.97 3.83 21.15
CA SER A 37 -11.02 3.05 21.82
C SER A 37 -10.69 2.75 23.28
N SER A 38 -9.40 2.74 23.64
CA SER A 38 -8.94 2.41 25.00
C SER A 38 -8.77 3.62 25.90
N THR A 39 -8.70 4.83 25.33
CA THR A 39 -8.51 6.08 26.07
C THR A 39 -9.72 6.99 25.87
N GLN A 40 -10.19 7.67 26.93
CA GLN A 40 -11.34 8.58 26.86
C GLN A 40 -11.04 9.91 26.12
N CYS A 41 -9.79 10.10 25.68
CA CYS A 41 -9.36 11.25 24.89
C CYS A 41 -9.04 10.81 23.46
N ALA A 42 -9.67 11.47 22.48
CA ALA A 42 -9.38 11.26 21.07
C ALA A 42 -8.03 11.91 20.68
N CYS A 43 -6.92 11.20 20.90
CA CYS A 43 -5.58 11.69 20.53
C CYS A 43 -5.33 11.64 19.01
N PHE A 44 -6.05 10.79 18.29
CA PHE A 44 -5.89 10.62 16.84
C PHE A 44 -7.18 10.95 16.08
N TYR A 45 -7.10 11.86 15.11
CA TYR A 45 -8.24 12.21 14.26
C TYR A 45 -8.45 11.18 13.14
N PHE A 46 -9.70 10.72 13.00
CA PHE A 46 -10.17 9.81 11.94
C PHE A 46 -9.32 8.54 11.74
N PRO A 47 -9.13 7.68 12.76
CA PRO A 47 -8.35 6.46 12.62
C PRO A 47 -8.95 5.46 11.61
N ALA A 48 -10.29 5.36 11.54
CA ALA A 48 -10.99 4.48 10.59
C ALA A 48 -10.74 4.84 9.12
N SER A 49 -10.65 6.14 8.78
CA SER A 49 -10.38 6.55 7.40
C SER A 49 -8.94 6.22 6.97
N LYS A 50 -8.00 6.24 7.92
CA LYS A 50 -6.60 5.81 7.67
C LYS A 50 -6.52 4.31 7.41
N VAL A 51 -7.29 3.50 8.13
CA VAL A 51 -7.40 2.05 7.87
C VAL A 51 -7.97 1.81 6.48
N MET A 52 -9.08 2.46 6.12
CA MET A 52 -9.69 2.34 4.79
C MET A 52 -8.74 2.76 3.68
N GLY A 53 -8.04 3.89 3.84
CA GLY A 53 -7.04 4.35 2.86
C GLY A 53 -5.88 3.37 2.68
N GLY A 54 -5.38 2.78 3.78
CA GLY A 54 -4.35 1.74 3.71
C GLY A 54 -4.81 0.49 2.95
N ILE A 55 -6.05 0.05 3.17
CA ILE A 55 -6.66 -1.09 2.46
C ILE A 55 -6.82 -0.78 0.96
N THR A 56 -7.23 0.44 0.60
CA THR A 56 -7.35 0.84 -0.82
C THR A 56 -5.99 0.84 -1.52
N ILE A 57 -4.95 1.36 -0.86
CA ILE A 57 -3.58 1.36 -1.40
C ILE A 57 -3.07 -0.07 -1.58
N LEU A 58 -3.35 -0.95 -0.62
CA LEU A 58 -3.05 -2.39 -0.71
C LEU A 58 -3.74 -3.05 -1.91
N ALA A 59 -5.04 -2.80 -2.10
CA ALA A 59 -5.79 -3.34 -3.23
C ALA A 59 -5.23 -2.86 -4.58
N LEU A 60 -4.89 -1.58 -4.69
CA LEU A 60 -4.27 -1.02 -5.89
C LEU A 60 -2.87 -1.60 -6.15
N GLY A 61 -2.07 -1.79 -5.11
CA GLY A 61 -0.76 -2.42 -5.21
C GLY A 61 -0.85 -3.88 -5.70
N TYR A 62 -1.86 -4.62 -5.23
CA TYR A 62 -2.12 -5.99 -5.68
C TYR A 62 -2.58 -6.06 -7.14
N ILE A 63 -3.49 -5.17 -7.55
CA ILE A 63 -3.94 -5.07 -8.96
C ILE A 63 -2.76 -4.77 -9.89
N LEU A 64 -1.87 -3.85 -9.50
CA LEU A 64 -0.65 -3.54 -10.25
C LEU A 64 0.27 -4.76 -10.38
N LEU A 65 0.42 -5.54 -9.30
CA LEU A 65 1.22 -6.77 -9.29
C LEU A 65 0.64 -7.83 -10.23
N GLU A 66 -0.67 -8.06 -10.18
CA GLU A 66 -1.36 -9.04 -11.03
C GLU A 66 -1.32 -8.66 -12.51
N LEU A 67 -1.54 -7.38 -12.85
CA LEU A 67 -1.45 -6.89 -14.23
C LEU A 67 -0.06 -7.12 -14.83
N GLU A 68 0.99 -7.00 -14.03
CA GLU A 68 2.35 -7.25 -14.49
C GLU A 68 2.66 -8.75 -14.63
N LEU A 69 2.15 -9.59 -13.72
CA LEU A 69 2.22 -11.05 -13.86
C LEU A 69 1.50 -11.54 -15.13
N LEU A 70 0.34 -10.97 -15.43
CA LEU A 70 -0.41 -11.24 -16.66
C LEU A 70 0.33 -10.77 -17.92
N ARG A 71 1.05 -9.64 -17.88
CA ARG A 71 1.86 -9.14 -19.00
C ARG A 71 3.12 -9.99 -19.27
N LYS A 72 3.61 -10.74 -18.29
CA LYS A 72 4.79 -11.61 -18.43
C LYS A 72 4.45 -13.04 -18.92
N LYS A 73 3.17 -13.41 -19.00
CA LYS A 73 2.69 -14.64 -19.64
C LYS A 73 2.49 -14.42 -21.13
#